data_AF-A0A4S8LYA9-F1
#
_entry.id   AF-A0A4S8LYA9-F1
#
_cell.length_a   1.000
_cell.length_b   1.000
_cell.length_c   1.000
_cell.angle_alpha   90.00
_cell.angle_beta   90.00
_cell.angle_gamma   90.00
#
_symmetry.space_group_name_H-M   'P 1'
#
loop_
_entity.id
_entity.type
_entity.pdbx_description
1 polymer ?
#
loop_
_entity_poly.entity_id
_entity_poly.type
_entity_poly.pdbx_seq_one_letter_code
_entity_poly.pdbx_strand_id
1 'polypeptide(L)'
;ESALTRPLNVAIYEPHREPSYLAATLFYGVIKNHPFLDGNTRTGFFLANQYLRAQGLPGLVDGKAEAELSAVVQQILGVADGSIGLD
;
A
#
# COMPACT_ATOMS: atom_id res chain seq x y z
N GLU A 1 -6.84 -11.33 -13.34
CA GLU A 1 -7.14 -11.33 -11.89
C GLU A 1 -7.35 -9.89 -11.42
N SER A 2 -8.19 -9.67 -10.40
CA SER A 2 -8.43 -8.31 -9.86
C SER A 2 -7.23 -7.84 -9.03
N ALA A 3 -6.92 -6.54 -9.11
CA ALA A 3 -5.95 -5.86 -8.24
C ALA A 3 -6.20 -6.10 -6.74
N LEU A 4 -7.46 -6.36 -6.37
CA LEU A 4 -7.87 -6.57 -4.99
C LEU A 4 -7.90 -8.04 -4.56
N THR A 5 -7.82 -9.00 -5.49
CA THR A 5 -7.95 -10.43 -5.15
C THR A 5 -6.88 -10.88 -4.16
N ARG A 6 -5.60 -10.59 -4.44
CA ARG A 6 -4.49 -10.94 -3.56
C ARG A 6 -4.62 -10.30 -2.16
N PRO A 7 -4.79 -8.96 -2.01
CA PRO A 7 -4.91 -8.37 -0.69
C PRO A 7 -6.15 -8.83 0.08
N LEU A 8 -7.29 -9.09 -0.58
CA LEU A 8 -8.44 -9.71 0.10
C LEU A 8 -8.09 -11.11 0.61
N ASN A 9 -7.44 -11.93 -0.20
CA ASN A 9 -7.05 -13.28 0.19
C ASN A 9 -6.09 -13.25 1.39
N VAL A 10 -5.08 -12.36 1.39
CA VAL A 10 -4.17 -12.24 2.53
C VAL A 10 -4.92 -11.79 3.78
N ALA A 11 -5.84 -10.83 3.68
CA ALA A 11 -6.64 -10.39 4.84
C ALA A 11 -7.55 -11.50 5.40
N ILE A 12 -8.08 -12.38 4.55
CA ILE A 12 -8.98 -13.48 4.94
C ILE A 12 -8.20 -14.68 5.50
N TYR A 13 -7.14 -15.11 4.80
CA TYR A 13 -6.44 -16.36 5.09
C TYR A 13 -5.22 -16.18 5.99
N GLU A 14 -4.69 -14.95 6.11
CA GLU A 14 -3.56 -14.62 6.98
C GLU A 14 -3.91 -13.48 7.96
N PRO A 15 -4.99 -13.60 8.75
CA PRO A 15 -5.47 -12.51 9.61
C PRO A 15 -4.50 -12.12 10.74
N HIS A 16 -3.48 -12.94 10.99
CA HIS A 16 -2.44 -12.70 12.00
C HIS A 16 -1.32 -11.77 11.51
N ARG A 17 -1.29 -11.40 10.23
CA ARG A 17 -0.29 -10.49 9.70
C ARG A 17 -0.53 -9.07 10.21
N GLU A 18 0.55 -8.33 10.40
CA GLU A 18 0.48 -6.93 10.80
C GLU A 18 -0.35 -6.10 9.80
N PRO A 19 -1.16 -5.14 10.26
CA PRO A 19 -1.92 -4.25 9.39
C PRO A 19 -1.07 -3.53 8.34
N SER A 20 0.19 -3.23 8.64
CA SER A 20 1.16 -2.64 7.71
C SER A 20 1.46 -3.57 6.53
N TYR A 21 1.57 -4.89 6.76
CA TYR A 21 1.77 -5.86 5.70
C TYR A 21 0.54 -5.97 4.79
N LEU A 22 -0.66 -5.95 5.37
CA LEU A 22 -1.91 -5.96 4.61
C LEU A 22 -2.07 -4.68 3.76
N ALA A 23 -1.71 -3.52 4.33
CA ALA A 23 -1.68 -2.25 3.59
C ALA A 23 -0.67 -2.28 2.44
N ALA A 24 0.53 -2.81 2.66
CA ALA A 24 1.56 -2.95 1.61
C ALA A 24 1.11 -3.91 0.49
N THR A 25 0.45 -5.02 0.85
CA THR A 25 -0.10 -5.98 -0.12
C THR A 25 -1.19 -5.34 -0.97
N LEU A 26 -2.03 -4.49 -0.37
CA LEU A 26 -3.06 -3.73 -1.07
C LEU A 26 -2.45 -2.72 -2.06
N PHE A 27 -1.46 -1.95 -1.60
CA PHE A 27 -0.73 -1.01 -2.45
C PHE A 27 -0.09 -1.72 -3.65
N TYR A 28 0.71 -2.75 -3.38
CA TYR A 28 1.43 -3.49 -4.41
C TYR A 28 0.49 -4.17 -5.42
N GLY A 29 -0.65 -4.72 -4.96
CA GLY A 29 -1.64 -5.32 -5.85
C GLY A 29 -2.24 -4.33 -6.85
N VAL A 30 -2.47 -3.08 -6.42
CA VAL A 30 -2.95 -2.00 -7.29
C VAL A 30 -1.87 -1.54 -8.26
N ILE A 31 -0.62 -1.39 -7.79
CA ILE A 31 0.50 -1.04 -8.65
C ILE A 31 0.69 -2.10 -9.73
N LYS A 32 0.91 -3.35 -9.34
CA LYS A 32 1.28 -4.44 -10.26
C LYS A 32 0.22 -4.74 -11.31
N ASN A 33 -1.06 -4.67 -10.93
CA ASN A 33 -2.15 -5.05 -11.83
C ASN A 33 -2.72 -3.88 -12.64
N HIS A 34 -2.25 -2.64 -12.40
CA HIS A 34 -2.65 -1.41 -13.10
C HIS A 34 -4.16 -1.35 -13.47
N PRO A 35 -5.08 -1.47 -12.50
CA PRO A 35 -6.52 -1.58 -12.78
C PRO A 35 -7.17 -0.29 -13.32
N PHE A 36 -6.50 0.86 -13.18
CA PHE A 36 -6.99 2.15 -13.66
C PHE A 36 -6.20 2.63 -14.87
N LEU A 37 -6.84 3.41 -15.74
CA LEU A 37 -6.21 4.04 -16.91
C LEU A 37 -5.03 4.95 -16.50
N ASP A 38 -5.18 5.68 -15.39
CA ASP A 38 -4.14 6.47 -14.76
C ASP A 38 -4.36 6.51 -13.23
N GLY A 39 -3.34 6.93 -12.48
CA GLY A 39 -3.46 7.19 -11.05
C GLY A 39 -3.36 5.94 -10.19
N ASN A 40 -2.83 4.83 -10.70
CA ASN A 40 -2.63 3.59 -9.95
C ASN A 40 -1.80 3.83 -8.67
N THR A 41 -0.71 4.58 -8.77
CA THR A 41 0.14 4.91 -7.61
C THR A 41 -0.59 5.74 -6.56
N ARG A 42 -1.30 6.78 -6.99
CA ARG A 42 -2.10 7.64 -6.10
C ARG A 42 -3.20 6.84 -5.40
N THR A 43 -3.89 5.99 -6.15
CA THR A 43 -4.99 5.17 -5.64
C THR A 43 -4.48 4.09 -4.69
N GLY A 44 -3.39 3.40 -5.03
CA GLY A 44 -2.78 2.41 -4.17
C GLY A 44 -2.29 3.02 -2.85
N PHE A 45 -1.63 4.19 -2.90
CA PHE A 45 -1.21 4.92 -1.70
C PHE A 45 -2.42 5.28 -0.83
N PHE A 46 -3.46 5.86 -1.44
CA PHE A 46 -4.69 6.22 -0.72
C PHE A 46 -5.31 5.01 -0.02
N LEU A 47 -5.43 3.89 -0.72
CA LEU A 47 -6.00 2.66 -0.18
C LEU A 47 -5.18 2.11 1.00
N ALA A 48 -3.86 2.04 0.88
CA ALA A 48 -3.00 1.59 1.98
C ALA A 48 -3.09 2.53 3.19
N ASN A 49 -3.12 3.85 2.95
CA ASN A 49 -3.25 4.84 4.01
C ASN A 49 -4.61 4.75 4.73
N GLN A 50 -5.72 4.61 4.00
CA GLN A 50 -7.05 4.45 4.60
C GLN A 50 -7.20 3.11 5.30
N TYR A 51 -6.57 2.05 4.80
CA TYR A 51 -6.57 0.76 5.47
C TYR A 51 -5.98 0.86 6.88
N LEU A 52 -4.78 1.46 7.02
CA LEU A 52 -4.15 1.65 8.33
C LEU A 52 -5.03 2.45 9.29
N ARG A 53 -5.61 3.56 8.81
CA ARG A 53 -6.53 4.37 9.61
C ARG A 53 -7.78 3.60 10.03
N ALA A 54 -8.34 2.76 9.16
CA ALA A 54 -9.48 1.90 9.47
C ALA A 54 -9.15 0.83 10.52
N GLN A 55 -7.87 0.44 10.64
CA GLN A 55 -7.37 -0.44 11.70
C GLN A 55 -7.04 0.31 13.00
N GLY A 56 -7.34 1.62 13.09
CA GLY A 56 -7.03 2.45 14.26
C GLY A 56 -5.54 2.85 14.38
N LEU A 57 -4.75 2.66 13.32
CA LEU A 57 -3.34 3.03 13.26
C LEU A 57 -3.14 4.37 12.53
N PRO A 58 -2.01 5.06 12.77
CA PRO A 58 -1.63 6.21 11.96
C PRO A 58 -1.51 5.83 10.48
N GLY A 59 -1.96 6.72 9.59
CA GLY A 59 -1.70 6.62 8.16
C GLY A 59 -0.20 6.76 7.84
N LEU A 60 0.15 6.49 6.58
CA LEU A 60 1.54 6.45 6.09
C LEU A 60 2.30 7.78 6.26
N VAL A 61 1.57 8.89 6.36
CA VAL A 61 2.12 10.25 6.50
C VAL A 61 1.73 10.93 7.81
N ASP A 62 0.91 10.28 8.65
CA ASP A 62 0.41 10.88 9.87
C ASP A 62 1.54 11.01 10.90
N GLY A 63 1.72 12.20 11.47
CA GLY A 63 2.75 12.47 12.49
C GLY A 63 4.19 12.51 11.96
N LYS A 64 4.40 12.41 10.64
CA LYS A 64 5.74 12.50 10.03
C LYS A 64 6.17 13.95 9.84
N ALA A 65 7.43 14.24 10.16
CA ALA A 65 8.07 15.49 9.81
C ALA A 65 8.28 15.59 8.29
N GLU A 66 8.39 16.81 7.76
CA GLU A 66 8.59 17.05 6.33
C GLU A 66 9.81 16.31 5.77
N ALA A 67 10.90 16.22 6.55
CA ALA A 67 12.10 15.46 6.21
C ALA A 67 11.84 13.95 6.01
N GLU A 68 10.84 13.38 6.68
CA GLU A 68 10.48 11.96 6.57
C GLU A 68 9.52 11.67 5.41
N LEU A 69 8.77 12.67 4.95
CA LEU A 69 7.82 12.51 3.84
C LEU A 69 8.54 12.12 2.54
N SER A 70 9.74 12.65 2.31
CA SER A 70 10.55 12.29 1.14
C SER A 70 10.84 10.79 1.09
N ALA A 71 11.19 10.18 2.23
CA ALA A 71 11.45 8.74 2.31
C ALA A 71 10.21 7.90 1.96
N VAL A 72 9.03 8.33 2.43
CA VAL A 72 7.75 7.66 2.09
C VAL A 72 7.49 7.72 0.59
N VAL A 73 7.70 8.89 -0.03
CA VAL A 73 7.54 9.05 -1.49
C VAL A 73 8.53 8.16 -2.24
N GLN A 74 9.80 8.11 -1.84
CA GLN A 74 10.80 7.25 -2.48
C GLN A 74 10.40 5.77 -2.40
N GLN A 75 9.87 5.33 -1.26
CA GLN A 75 9.40 3.95 -1.12
C GLN A 75 8.21 3.64 -2.04
N ILE A 76 7.25 4.56 -2.17
CA ILE A 76 6.11 4.44 -3.08
C ILE A 76 6.58 4.36 -4.54
N LEU A 77 7.53 5.23 -4.92
CA LEU A 77 8.09 5.24 -6.27
C LEU A 77 8.87 3.95 -6.56
N GLY A 78 9.65 3.47 -5.59
CA GLY A 78 10.40 2.23 -5.74
C GLY A 78 9.52 0.99 -5.91
N VAL A 79 8.33 0.97 -5.31
CA VAL A 79 7.34 -0.08 -5.61
C VAL A 79 6.75 0.08 -7.00
N ALA A 80 6.52 1.32 -7.44
CA ALA A 80 5.93 1.63 -8.76
C ALA A 80 6.88 1.33 -9.93
N ASP A 81 8.18 1.52 -9.75
CA ASP A 81 9.21 1.20 -10.76
C ASP A 81 9.73 -0.25 -10.64
N GLY A 82 9.33 -0.97 -9.59
CA GLY A 82 9.69 -2.37 -9.36
C GLY A 82 11.04 -2.58 -8.68
N SER A 83 11.71 -1.52 -8.23
CA SER A 83 12.95 -1.62 -7.43
C SER A 83 12.72 -2.13 -6.00
N ILE A 84 11.47 -2.08 -5.50
CA ILE A 84 11.05 -2.58 -4.17
C ILE A 84 9.92 -3.61 -4.32
N GLY A 85 10.11 -4.79 -3.73
CA GLY A 85 9.18 -5.91 -3.75
C GLY A 85 8.32 -6.07 -2.47
N LEU A 86 7.55 -7.16 -2.44
CA LEU A 86 6.86 -7.67 -1.25
C LEU A 86 7.59 -8.93 -0.78
N ASP A 87 8.75 -8.75 -0.17
CA ASP A 87 9.60 -9.80 0.38
C ASP A 87 9.82 -9.61 1.88
#